data_AF-A0A1E3VHY3-F1
#
_entry.id   AF-A0A1E3VHY3-F1
#
_cell.length_a   1.000
_cell.length_b   1.000
_cell.length_c   1.000
_cell.angle_alpha   90.00
_cell.angle_beta   90.00
_cell.angle_gamma   90.00
#
_symmetry.space_group_name_H-M   'P 1'
#
loop_
_entity.id
_entity.type
_entity.pdbx_description
1 polymer ?
#
loop_
_entity_poly.entity_id
_entity_poly.type
_entity_poly.pdbx_seq_one_letter_code
_entity_poly.pdbx_strand_id
1 'polypeptide(L)'
;MSKAPTRSTRARRGKSKDVMTVFTMKRGAAKALAGYELPAGAEIAIVSKRPDSVRKIEKTFSGRYAQVAAVVARESASQLSRAKPSIDKSAYEPDARSRAVLEGVRIAQEDLREAGGAYDLEQVRTLMRGISRQAVDKRVHEGSLIAVPGPSNRRTYPTVQFKRDGTVVPGLKAVRDALQTTNPWTVLNFLVNPDARLNDRQPIELLRTGDVAPVIEAAIRHGEQGA
;
A
#
# COMPACT_ATOMS: atom_id res chain seq x y z
N MET A 1 -53.30 -4.66 -68.84
CA MET A 1 -54.31 -5.66 -68.42
C MET A 1 -53.52 -6.84 -67.86
N SER A 2 -53.49 -7.08 -66.56
CA SER A 2 -54.51 -7.75 -65.72
C SER A 2 -54.07 -9.16 -65.34
N LYS A 3 -53.91 -9.36 -64.01
CA LYS A 3 -54.20 -10.53 -63.16
C LYS A 3 -53.70 -11.92 -63.61
N ALA A 4 -52.73 -12.52 -62.90
CA ALA A 4 -52.85 -13.44 -61.73
C ALA A 4 -52.99 -14.93 -62.18
N PRO A 5 -52.74 -15.99 -61.37
CA PRO A 5 -52.59 -16.02 -59.90
C PRO A 5 -51.55 -17.04 -59.30
N THR A 6 -51.44 -16.95 -57.96
CA THR A 6 -51.22 -18.01 -56.95
C THR A 6 -49.96 -18.89 -56.95
N ARG A 7 -49.26 -18.88 -55.80
CA ARG A 7 -49.32 -20.06 -54.92
C ARG A 7 -49.21 -19.70 -53.43
N SER A 8 -50.17 -20.26 -52.70
CA SER A 8 -50.34 -20.28 -51.26
C SER A 8 -49.16 -20.91 -50.53
N THR A 9 -48.74 -20.29 -49.43
CA THR A 9 -47.97 -20.97 -48.38
C THR A 9 -48.65 -20.74 -47.04
N ARG A 10 -49.35 -21.78 -46.61
CA ARG A 10 -50.01 -21.93 -45.31
C ARG A 10 -48.95 -21.96 -44.21
N ALA A 11 -48.78 -20.87 -43.47
CA ALA A 11 -47.97 -20.85 -42.26
C ALA A 11 -48.79 -21.39 -41.07
N ARG A 12 -48.24 -22.42 -40.43
CA ARG A 12 -48.80 -23.14 -39.28
C ARG A 12 -48.86 -22.22 -38.05
N ARG A 13 -50.02 -22.23 -37.41
CA ARG A 13 -50.35 -21.61 -36.11
C ARG A 13 -49.57 -22.32 -35.00
N GLY A 14 -48.51 -21.69 -34.47
CA GLY A 14 -47.78 -22.14 -33.29
C GLY A 14 -48.45 -21.63 -32.01
N LYS A 15 -48.65 -22.50 -31.01
CA LYS A 15 -49.10 -22.10 -29.67
C LYS A 15 -48.05 -21.19 -29.04
N SER A 16 -48.43 -19.96 -28.71
CA SER A 16 -47.58 -19.04 -27.93
C SER A 16 -47.27 -19.67 -26.57
N LYS A 17 -46.00 -19.70 -26.15
CA LYS A 17 -45.67 -19.97 -24.76
C LYS A 17 -46.09 -18.76 -23.94
N ASP A 18 -46.85 -18.94 -22.86
CA ASP A 18 -47.19 -17.86 -21.94
C ASP A 18 -45.92 -17.40 -21.22
N VAL A 19 -45.25 -16.39 -21.76
CA VAL A 19 -44.09 -15.75 -21.15
C VAL A 19 -44.60 -14.73 -20.13
N MET A 20 -44.53 -15.08 -18.85
CA MET A 20 -44.87 -14.19 -17.75
C MET A 20 -43.67 -13.29 -17.41
N THR A 21 -43.87 -11.98 -17.35
CA THR A 21 -42.83 -10.99 -16.99
C THR A 21 -43.11 -10.42 -15.61
N VAL A 22 -42.10 -10.44 -14.73
CA VAL A 22 -42.22 -9.92 -13.37
C VAL A 22 -41.44 -8.62 -13.25
N PHE A 23 -42.12 -7.56 -12.78
CA PHE A 23 -41.51 -6.27 -12.49
C PHE A 23 -41.24 -6.14 -10.99
N THR A 24 -40.03 -5.72 -10.62
CA THR A 24 -39.67 -5.44 -9.23
C THR A 24 -39.61 -3.93 -8.99
N MET A 25 -40.28 -3.46 -7.93
CA MET A 25 -40.29 -2.05 -7.56
C MET A 25 -39.81 -1.82 -6.13
N LYS A 26 -39.26 -0.64 -5.83
CA LYS A 26 -38.86 -0.25 -4.47
C LYS A 26 -40.10 -0.11 -3.59
N ARG A 27 -40.01 -0.46 -2.30
CA ARG A 27 -41.14 -0.44 -1.34
C ARG A 27 -41.92 0.87 -1.31
N GLY A 28 -41.25 2.02 -1.43
CA GLY A 28 -41.90 3.34 -1.44
C GLY A 28 -42.74 3.63 -2.69
N ALA A 29 -42.49 2.91 -3.80
CA ALA A 29 -43.23 3.05 -5.05
C ALA A 29 -44.60 2.37 -5.04
N ALA A 30 -44.93 1.59 -4.00
CA ALA A 30 -46.24 0.95 -3.87
C ALA A 30 -47.40 1.97 -3.84
N LYS A 31 -47.15 3.20 -3.38
CA LYS A 31 -48.15 4.28 -3.44
C LYS A 31 -48.58 4.63 -4.86
N ALA A 32 -47.72 4.41 -5.86
CA ALA A 32 -48.04 4.65 -7.27
C ALA A 32 -49.04 3.63 -7.85
N LEU A 33 -49.23 2.48 -7.17
CA LEU A 33 -50.28 1.52 -7.53
C LEU A 33 -51.66 1.93 -6.98
N ALA A 34 -51.72 2.86 -6.02
CA ALA A 34 -52.99 3.34 -5.48
C ALA A 34 -53.69 4.21 -6.53
N GLY A 35 -54.76 3.69 -7.14
CA GLY A 35 -55.52 4.37 -8.19
C GLY A 35 -55.08 4.02 -9.62
N TYR A 36 -54.13 3.11 -9.80
CA TYR A 36 -53.74 2.60 -11.12
C TYR A 36 -54.64 1.42 -11.52
N GLU A 37 -55.35 1.53 -12.63
CA GLU A 37 -56.11 0.42 -13.19
C GLU A 37 -55.17 -0.59 -13.86
N LEU A 38 -55.19 -1.83 -13.37
CA LEU A 38 -54.39 -2.90 -13.94
C LEU A 38 -54.91 -3.28 -15.33
N PRO A 39 -54.04 -3.39 -16.35
CA PRO A 39 -54.44 -3.91 -17.65
C PRO A 39 -55.03 -5.33 -17.56
N ALA A 40 -55.90 -5.67 -18.50
CA ALA A 40 -56.48 -7.01 -18.57
C ALA A 40 -55.39 -8.09 -18.64
N GLY A 41 -55.47 -9.08 -17.73
CA GLY A 41 -54.50 -10.17 -17.61
C GLY A 41 -53.25 -9.85 -16.78
N ALA A 42 -53.13 -8.66 -16.18
CA ALA A 42 -52.04 -8.33 -15.25
C ALA A 42 -52.40 -8.69 -13.80
N GLU A 43 -51.45 -9.30 -13.09
CA GLU A 43 -51.57 -9.64 -11.67
C GLU A 43 -50.50 -8.93 -10.83
N ILE A 44 -50.80 -8.68 -9.55
CA ILE A 44 -49.83 -8.16 -8.58
C ILE A 44 -49.24 -9.33 -7.78
N ALA A 45 -47.91 -9.45 -7.80
CA ALA A 45 -47.18 -10.40 -6.97
C ALA A 45 -46.54 -9.69 -5.75
N ILE A 46 -46.77 -10.23 -4.55
CA ILE A 46 -46.12 -9.78 -3.32
C ILE A 46 -45.14 -10.87 -2.87
N VAL A 47 -43.85 -10.56 -2.80
CA VAL A 47 -42.79 -11.51 -2.43
C VAL A 47 -42.12 -11.07 -1.13
N SER A 48 -42.02 -11.98 -0.17
CA SER A 48 -41.31 -11.75 1.08
C SER A 48 -40.48 -12.96 1.49
N LYS A 49 -39.25 -12.72 1.96
CA LYS A 49 -38.38 -13.75 2.54
C LYS A 49 -38.50 -13.86 4.07
N ARG A 50 -39.30 -13.00 4.71
CA ARG A 50 -39.44 -12.94 6.18
C ARG A 50 -40.72 -13.63 6.65
N PRO A 51 -40.66 -14.66 7.51
CA PRO A 51 -41.83 -15.41 7.98
C PRO A 51 -42.93 -14.52 8.59
N ASP A 52 -42.56 -13.53 9.42
CA ASP A 52 -43.54 -12.65 10.06
C ASP A 52 -44.29 -11.77 9.07
N SER A 53 -43.60 -11.34 7.99
CA SER A 53 -44.22 -10.55 6.94
C SER A 53 -45.18 -11.39 6.11
N VAL A 54 -44.86 -12.67 5.86
CA VAL A 54 -45.76 -13.61 5.17
C VAL A 54 -47.06 -13.77 5.97
N ARG A 55 -46.96 -14.09 7.27
CA ARG A 55 -48.13 -14.22 8.16
C ARG A 55 -49.01 -12.98 8.19
N LYS A 56 -48.39 -11.79 8.17
CA LYS A 56 -49.12 -10.52 8.16
C LYS A 56 -49.86 -10.31 6.83
N ILE A 57 -49.21 -10.59 5.70
CA ILE A 57 -49.81 -10.49 4.35
C ILE A 57 -50.99 -11.46 4.22
N GLU A 58 -50.83 -12.72 4.64
CA GLU A 58 -51.92 -13.72 4.63
C GLU A 58 -53.13 -13.24 5.44
N LYS A 59 -52.92 -12.72 6.64
CA LYS A 59 -54.00 -12.17 7.47
C LYS A 59 -54.67 -10.95 6.82
N THR A 60 -53.90 -10.03 6.26
CA THR A 60 -54.43 -8.78 5.69
C THR A 60 -55.22 -9.01 4.40
N PHE A 61 -54.79 -9.96 3.57
CA PHE A 61 -55.39 -10.22 2.25
C PHE A 61 -56.17 -11.54 2.18
N SER A 62 -56.51 -12.12 3.34
CA SER A 62 -57.30 -13.35 3.44
C SER A 62 -58.52 -13.33 2.53
N GLY A 63 -58.63 -14.31 1.63
CA GLY A 63 -59.73 -14.44 0.66
C GLY A 63 -59.66 -13.52 -0.57
N ARG A 64 -58.59 -12.71 -0.73
CA ARG A 64 -58.40 -11.78 -1.85
C ARG A 64 -57.17 -12.10 -2.72
N TYR A 65 -56.59 -13.29 -2.57
CA TYR A 65 -55.52 -13.79 -3.42
C TYR A 65 -55.94 -15.11 -4.07
N ALA A 66 -55.57 -15.30 -5.35
CA ALA A 66 -55.92 -16.49 -6.12
C ALA A 66 -54.95 -17.66 -5.91
N GLN A 67 -53.68 -17.37 -5.57
CA GLN A 67 -52.63 -18.39 -5.45
C GLN A 67 -51.53 -17.95 -4.47
N VAL A 68 -50.94 -18.91 -3.76
CA VAL A 68 -49.71 -18.74 -2.98
C VAL A 68 -48.68 -19.74 -3.51
N ALA A 69 -47.63 -19.25 -4.14
CA ALA A 69 -46.54 -20.07 -4.64
C ALA A 69 -45.27 -19.84 -3.80
N ALA A 70 -44.79 -20.89 -3.13
CA ALA A 70 -43.48 -20.87 -2.50
C ALA A 70 -42.41 -21.07 -3.59
N VAL A 71 -41.83 -19.97 -4.07
CA VAL A 71 -40.71 -20.03 -5.03
C VAL A 71 -39.41 -20.16 -4.24
N VAL A 72 -38.86 -21.37 -4.19
CA VAL A 72 -37.47 -21.56 -3.77
C VAL A 72 -36.61 -20.97 -4.87
N ALA A 73 -35.90 -19.89 -4.57
CA ALA A 73 -34.84 -19.42 -5.45
C ALA A 73 -33.82 -20.55 -5.56
N ARG A 74 -33.86 -21.32 -6.64
CA ARG A 74 -32.65 -21.98 -7.10
C ARG A 74 -31.69 -20.85 -7.38
N GLU A 75 -30.66 -20.72 -6.56
CA GLU A 75 -29.47 -20.02 -7.00
C GLU A 75 -29.07 -20.71 -8.30
N SER A 76 -29.38 -20.07 -9.43
CA SER A 76 -28.79 -20.42 -10.69
C SER A 76 -27.30 -20.29 -10.46
N ALA A 77 -26.66 -21.43 -10.22
CA ALA A 77 -25.24 -21.57 -10.24
C ALA A 77 -24.83 -21.21 -11.66
N SER A 78 -24.60 -19.92 -11.89
CA SER A 78 -23.67 -19.46 -12.90
C SER A 78 -22.30 -19.98 -12.47
N GLN A 79 -22.05 -21.25 -12.75
CA GLN A 79 -20.72 -21.84 -12.84
C GLN A 79 -20.02 -21.27 -14.08
N LEU A 80 -19.89 -19.94 -14.13
CA LEU A 80 -18.65 -19.36 -14.57
C LEU A 80 -17.82 -19.33 -13.30
N SER A 81 -16.86 -20.24 -13.22
CA SER A 81 -15.81 -20.27 -12.22
C SER A 81 -15.20 -18.87 -12.07
N ARG A 82 -15.76 -18.06 -11.17
CA ARG A 82 -14.97 -17.12 -10.40
C ARG A 82 -14.12 -17.98 -9.48
N ALA A 83 -13.07 -18.58 -10.06
CA ALA A 83 -11.90 -18.90 -9.29
C ALA A 83 -11.62 -17.63 -8.48
N LYS A 84 -11.72 -17.71 -7.15
CA LYS A 84 -11.15 -16.68 -6.30
C LYS A 84 -9.74 -16.48 -6.86
N PRO A 85 -9.31 -15.27 -7.26
CA PRO A 85 -7.96 -15.09 -7.73
C PRO A 85 -7.06 -15.62 -6.60
N SER A 86 -6.45 -16.78 -6.84
CA SER A 86 -5.44 -17.33 -5.95
C SER A 86 -4.26 -16.40 -6.16
N ILE A 87 -4.16 -15.43 -5.27
CA ILE A 87 -2.99 -14.59 -5.16
C ILE A 87 -1.83 -15.56 -4.93
N ASP A 88 -0.97 -15.69 -5.93
CA ASP A 88 0.24 -16.47 -5.81
C ASP A 88 1.12 -15.79 -4.76
N LYS A 89 1.25 -16.43 -3.59
CA LYS A 89 2.00 -15.88 -2.47
C LYS A 89 3.49 -15.73 -2.80
N SER A 90 4.02 -16.54 -3.71
CA SER A 90 5.43 -16.48 -4.12
C SER A 90 5.77 -15.17 -4.85
N ALA A 91 4.79 -14.54 -5.52
CA ALA A 91 4.96 -13.24 -6.16
C ALA A 91 5.21 -12.08 -5.16
N TYR A 92 4.95 -12.32 -3.87
CA TYR A 92 5.16 -11.36 -2.77
C TYR A 92 6.38 -11.72 -1.92
N GLU A 93 7.05 -12.85 -2.22
CA GLU A 93 8.28 -13.20 -1.55
C GLU A 93 9.42 -12.32 -2.10
N PRO A 94 10.19 -11.65 -1.23
CA PRO A 94 11.32 -10.84 -1.67
C PRO A 94 12.35 -11.75 -2.32
N ASP A 95 12.85 -11.37 -3.49
CA ASP A 95 13.95 -12.06 -4.15
C ASP A 95 15.26 -11.95 -3.34
N ALA A 96 16.31 -12.67 -3.76
CA ALA A 96 17.59 -12.66 -3.06
C ALA A 96 18.17 -11.25 -2.89
N ARG A 97 18.00 -10.38 -3.90
CA ARG A 97 18.45 -8.99 -3.86
C ARG A 97 17.68 -8.17 -2.84
N SER A 98 16.36 -8.27 -2.84
CA SER A 98 15.48 -7.56 -1.90
C SER A 98 15.74 -7.99 -0.46
N ARG A 99 15.99 -9.29 -0.24
CA ARG A 99 16.41 -9.81 1.07
C ARG A 99 17.77 -9.26 1.50
N ALA A 100 18.74 -9.18 0.59
CA ALA A 100 20.04 -8.58 0.89
C ALA A 100 19.94 -7.09 1.23
N VAL A 101 19.06 -6.34 0.56
CA VAL A 101 18.77 -4.95 0.91
C VAL A 101 18.16 -4.83 2.31
N LEU A 102 17.17 -5.66 2.65
CA LEU A 102 16.56 -5.68 3.97
C LEU A 102 17.59 -6.01 5.07
N GLU A 103 18.43 -7.02 4.83
CA GLU A 103 19.48 -7.39 5.79
C GLU A 103 20.53 -6.28 5.92
N GLY A 104 20.90 -5.62 4.81
CA GLY A 104 21.79 -4.47 4.83
C GLY A 104 21.24 -3.32 5.69
N VAL A 105 19.93 -3.05 5.63
CA VAL A 105 19.29 -2.07 6.52
C VAL A 105 19.36 -2.51 7.98
N ARG A 106 19.13 -3.80 8.27
CA ARG A 106 19.19 -4.35 9.63
C ARG A 106 20.60 -4.24 10.22
N ILE A 107 21.62 -4.58 9.43
CA ILE A 107 23.03 -4.44 9.81
C ILE A 107 23.34 -2.98 10.10
N ALA A 108 22.98 -2.05 9.21
CA ALA A 108 23.27 -0.64 9.42
C ALA A 108 22.57 -0.05 10.67
N GLN A 109 21.37 -0.53 11.01
CA GLN A 109 20.68 -0.16 12.26
C GLN A 109 21.39 -0.72 13.50
N GLU A 110 21.93 -1.93 13.41
CA GLU A 110 22.71 -2.56 14.48
C GLU A 110 24.04 -1.82 14.69
N ASP A 111 24.78 -1.53 13.61
CA ASP A 111 25.98 -0.71 13.63
C ASP A 111 25.71 0.65 14.30
N LEU A 112 24.60 1.31 13.95
CA LEU A 112 24.18 2.56 14.59
C LEU A 112 23.93 2.40 16.09
N ARG A 113 23.32 1.28 16.51
CA ARG A 113 23.04 0.97 17.91
C ARG A 113 24.34 0.79 18.70
N GLU A 114 25.27 -0.01 18.18
CA GLU A 114 26.59 -0.27 18.77
C GLU A 114 27.45 1.00 18.82
N ALA A 115 27.32 1.86 17.81
CA ALA A 115 27.94 3.17 17.73
C ALA A 115 27.38 4.20 18.75
N GLY A 116 26.37 3.85 19.55
CA GLY A 116 25.80 4.73 20.57
C GLY A 116 24.55 5.50 20.13
N GLY A 117 23.87 5.02 19.08
CA GLY A 117 22.56 5.49 18.64
C GLY A 117 22.58 6.81 17.89
N ALA A 118 21.45 7.53 17.92
CA ALA A 118 21.26 8.78 17.22
C ALA A 118 20.47 9.81 18.03
N TYR A 119 20.74 11.09 17.79
CA TYR A 119 19.94 12.20 18.26
C TYR A 119 18.80 12.52 17.30
N ASP A 120 17.73 13.11 17.82
CA ASP A 120 16.74 13.82 17.01
C ASP A 120 17.18 15.26 16.68
N LEU A 121 16.38 15.95 15.87
CA LEU A 121 16.67 17.32 15.45
C LEU A 121 16.73 18.31 16.62
N GLU A 122 15.84 18.21 17.61
CA GLU A 122 15.81 19.16 18.72
C GLU A 122 16.99 18.93 19.68
N GLN A 123 17.38 17.67 19.89
CA GLN A 123 18.60 17.29 20.60
C GLN A 123 19.85 17.83 19.90
N VAL A 124 19.97 17.69 18.57
CA VAL A 124 21.11 18.28 17.81
C VAL A 124 21.14 19.79 17.94
N ARG A 125 19.99 20.46 17.84
CA ARG A 125 19.93 21.92 18.02
C ARG A 125 20.40 22.32 19.40
N THR A 126 19.99 21.58 20.43
CA THR A 126 20.38 21.82 21.82
C THR A 126 21.90 21.61 22.00
N LEU A 127 22.42 20.50 21.49
CA LEU A 127 23.84 20.15 21.52
C LEU A 127 24.71 21.21 20.83
N MET A 128 24.24 21.73 19.69
CA MET A 128 24.93 22.74 18.89
C MET A 128 24.53 24.18 19.27
N ARG A 129 24.18 24.43 20.53
CA ARG A 129 23.96 25.78 21.10
C ARG A 129 22.82 26.58 20.42
N GLY A 130 21.75 25.90 20.06
CA GLY A 130 20.50 26.51 19.60
C GLY A 130 20.47 26.89 18.12
N ILE A 131 21.32 26.30 17.27
CA ILE A 131 21.28 26.56 15.81
C ILE A 131 19.88 26.31 15.22
N SER A 132 19.57 27.02 14.13
CA SER A 132 18.30 26.86 13.43
C SER A 132 18.21 25.50 12.72
N ARG A 133 16.98 25.03 12.48
CA ARG A 133 16.74 23.82 11.67
C ARG A 133 17.36 23.93 10.27
N GLN A 134 17.24 25.10 9.64
CA GLN A 134 17.87 25.40 8.35
C GLN A 134 19.39 25.28 8.39
N ALA A 135 20.03 25.69 9.50
CA ALA A 135 21.47 25.54 9.67
C ALA A 135 21.91 24.07 9.89
N VAL A 136 21.04 23.23 10.46
CA VAL A 136 21.25 21.78 10.51
C VAL A 136 21.11 21.18 9.12
N ASP A 137 20.01 21.50 8.41
CA ASP A 137 19.75 21.00 7.05
C ASP A 137 20.85 21.40 6.06
N LYS A 138 21.35 22.63 6.14
CA LYS A 138 22.49 23.09 5.34
C LYS A 138 23.73 22.22 5.56
N ARG A 139 24.06 21.89 6.81
CA ARG A 139 25.21 21.04 7.13
C ARG A 139 25.03 19.61 6.61
N VAL A 140 23.82 19.06 6.70
CA VAL A 140 23.49 17.75 6.12
C VAL A 140 23.68 17.77 4.61
N HIS A 141 23.13 18.79 3.94
CA HIS A 141 23.26 18.95 2.49
C HIS A 141 24.72 19.07 2.05
N GLU A 142 25.51 19.88 2.75
CA GLU A 142 26.94 20.08 2.47
C GLU A 142 27.83 18.93 2.94
N GLY A 143 27.29 17.95 3.68
CA GLY A 143 28.01 16.75 4.13
C GLY A 143 28.87 16.95 5.36
N SER A 144 28.75 18.12 6.00
CA SER A 144 29.39 18.38 7.29
C SER A 144 28.59 17.83 8.47
N LEU A 145 27.45 17.19 8.21
CA LEU A 145 26.65 16.45 9.18
C LEU A 145 25.99 15.25 8.49
N ILE A 146 25.87 14.13 9.19
CA ILE A 146 25.24 12.91 8.72
C ILE A 146 23.85 12.81 9.33
N ALA A 147 22.85 12.59 8.48
CA ALA A 147 21.49 12.30 8.88
C ALA A 147 21.03 11.00 8.23
N VAL A 148 20.63 10.02 9.04
CA VAL A 148 20.09 8.74 8.58
C VAL A 148 18.57 8.70 8.76
N PRO A 149 17.82 7.98 7.91
CA PRO A 149 16.41 7.73 8.12
C PRO A 149 16.17 6.99 9.45
N GLY A 150 15.38 7.57 10.34
CA GLY A 150 14.98 6.98 11.61
C GLY A 150 13.49 6.61 11.64
N PRO A 151 12.95 6.32 12.84
CA PRO A 151 11.56 5.94 13.03
C PRO A 151 10.59 6.96 12.41
N SER A 152 9.51 6.46 11.81
CA SER A 152 8.51 7.29 11.12
C SER A 152 9.09 8.19 10.01
N ASN A 153 10.17 7.73 9.38
CA ASN A 153 10.89 8.45 8.32
C ASN A 153 11.42 9.83 8.75
N ARG A 154 11.62 10.05 10.06
CA ARG A 154 12.23 11.28 10.58
C ARG A 154 13.74 11.16 10.51
N ARG A 155 14.42 12.26 10.18
CA ARG A 155 15.88 12.32 10.21
C ARG A 155 16.37 12.14 11.65
N THR A 156 17.36 11.28 11.81
CA THR A 156 18.11 11.09 13.04
C THR A 156 19.59 11.27 12.75
N TYR A 157 20.35 11.67 13.76
CA TYR A 157 21.73 12.13 13.62
C TYR A 157 22.63 11.23 14.46
N PRO A 158 23.41 10.31 13.87
CA PRO A 158 24.26 9.39 14.60
C PRO A 158 25.14 10.10 15.63
N THR A 159 25.17 9.62 16.88
CA THR A 159 25.87 10.31 17.98
C THR A 159 27.39 10.34 17.79
N VAL A 160 27.95 9.33 17.09
CA VAL A 160 29.39 9.21 16.79
C VAL A 160 30.01 10.42 16.10
N GLN A 161 29.22 11.17 15.34
CA GLN A 161 29.72 12.33 14.61
C GLN A 161 29.94 13.56 15.51
N PHE A 162 29.53 13.51 16.78
CA PHE A 162 29.69 14.60 17.73
C PHE A 162 30.77 14.27 18.77
N LYS A 163 31.53 15.29 19.14
CA LYS A 163 32.45 15.26 20.28
C LYS A 163 31.68 15.51 21.58
N ARG A 164 32.32 15.22 22.71
CA ARG A 164 31.73 15.41 24.05
C ARG A 164 31.37 16.88 24.35
N ASP A 165 32.03 17.82 23.70
CA ASP A 165 31.78 19.27 23.83
C ASP A 165 30.62 19.78 22.94
N GLY A 166 29.97 18.88 22.19
CA GLY A 166 28.87 19.19 21.28
C GLY A 166 29.30 19.69 19.90
N THR A 167 30.60 19.77 19.62
CA THR A 167 31.11 20.07 18.28
C THR A 167 31.06 18.84 17.37
N VAL A 168 30.98 19.06 16.06
CA VAL A 168 31.02 17.97 15.07
C VAL A 168 32.47 17.55 14.84
N VAL A 169 32.69 16.24 14.69
CA VAL A 169 33.99 15.68 14.32
C VAL A 169 34.43 16.28 12.96
N PRO A 170 35.64 16.84 12.85
CA PRO A 170 36.09 17.43 11.59
C PRO A 170 36.32 16.35 10.52
N GLY A 171 36.30 16.74 9.25
CA GLY A 171 36.63 15.85 8.13
C GLY A 171 35.47 15.06 7.53
N LEU A 172 34.27 15.05 8.14
CA LEU A 172 33.11 14.30 7.62
C LEU A 172 32.77 14.64 6.16
N LYS A 173 32.82 15.92 5.80
CA LYS A 173 32.57 16.37 4.42
C LYS A 173 33.59 15.77 3.46
N ALA A 174 34.88 15.85 3.80
CA ALA A 174 35.94 15.32 2.97
C ALA A 174 35.82 13.79 2.81
N VAL A 175 35.43 13.08 3.88
CA VAL A 175 35.17 11.63 3.80
C VAL A 175 34.01 11.32 2.86
N ARG A 176 32.88 12.01 2.99
CA ARG A 176 31.74 11.83 2.09
C ARG A 176 32.12 12.08 0.63
N ASP A 177 32.84 13.17 0.39
CA ASP A 177 33.25 13.56 -0.96
C ASP A 177 34.25 12.53 -1.54
N ALA A 178 35.13 11.96 -0.72
CA ALA A 178 36.06 10.88 -1.09
C ALA A 178 35.38 9.54 -1.37
N LEU A 179 34.33 9.18 -0.60
CA LEU A 179 33.51 7.99 -0.85
C LEU A 179 32.63 8.12 -2.09
N GLN A 180 32.49 9.32 -2.66
CA GLN A 180 31.65 9.62 -3.83
C GLN A 180 30.19 9.15 -3.70
N THR A 181 29.66 9.14 -2.47
CA THR A 181 28.31 8.66 -2.17
C THR A 181 27.50 9.70 -1.41
N THR A 182 26.21 9.77 -1.72
CA THR A 182 25.23 10.54 -0.95
C THR A 182 24.43 9.67 0.00
N ASN A 183 24.65 8.34 0.00
CA ASN A 183 23.96 7.42 0.88
C ASN A 183 24.51 7.56 2.32
N PRO A 184 23.71 8.06 3.28
CA PRO A 184 24.18 8.31 4.63
C PRO A 184 24.55 7.03 5.40
N TRP A 185 23.94 5.89 5.05
CA TRP A 185 24.29 4.59 5.64
C TRP A 185 25.67 4.12 5.19
N THR A 186 26.04 4.33 3.93
CA THR A 186 27.38 3.99 3.44
C THR A 186 28.46 4.81 4.17
N VAL A 187 28.21 6.11 4.35
CA VAL A 187 29.13 6.99 5.09
C VAL A 187 29.22 6.58 6.55
N LEU A 188 28.08 6.30 7.20
CA LEU A 188 28.05 5.86 8.60
C LEU A 188 28.82 4.54 8.78
N ASN A 189 28.52 3.52 7.96
CA ASN A 189 29.13 2.20 8.08
C ASN A 189 30.66 2.28 7.89
N PHE A 190 31.14 3.07 6.92
CA PHE A 190 32.57 3.32 6.79
C PHE A 190 33.16 3.91 8.07
N LEU A 191 32.51 4.92 8.65
CA LEU A 191 33.04 5.62 9.84
C LEU A 191 33.09 4.77 11.10
N VAL A 192 32.15 3.86 11.30
CA VAL A 192 31.97 3.09 12.54
C VAL A 192 32.52 1.66 12.48
N ASN A 193 32.87 1.16 11.30
CA ASN A 193 33.47 -0.17 11.19
C ASN A 193 35.00 -0.08 11.14
N PRO A 194 35.72 -1.03 11.76
CA PRO A 194 37.16 -1.18 11.61
C PRO A 194 37.56 -1.27 10.13
N ASP A 195 38.64 -0.57 9.75
CA ASP A 195 39.17 -0.61 8.40
C ASP A 195 40.61 -1.14 8.40
N ALA A 196 40.86 -2.23 7.67
CA ALA A 196 42.19 -2.85 7.57
C ALA A 196 43.26 -1.87 7.04
N ARG A 197 42.88 -0.89 6.21
CA ARG A 197 43.78 0.16 5.69
C ARG A 197 44.19 1.16 6.77
N LEU A 198 43.50 1.15 7.91
CA LEU A 198 43.69 2.00 9.07
C LEU A 198 44.17 1.21 10.30
N ASN A 199 44.78 0.05 10.10
CA ASN A 199 45.21 -0.88 11.16
C ASN A 199 44.04 -1.33 12.06
N ASP A 200 42.91 -1.69 11.45
CA ASP A 200 41.68 -2.14 12.11
C ASP A 200 41.10 -1.13 13.12
N ARG A 201 41.43 0.16 12.93
CA ARG A 201 40.82 1.26 13.67
C ARG A 201 39.59 1.75 12.94
N GLN A 202 38.62 2.25 13.70
CA GLN A 202 37.46 2.92 13.14
C GLN A 202 37.86 4.31 12.59
N PRO A 203 37.47 4.68 11.36
CA PRO A 203 37.80 6.00 10.81
C PRO A 203 37.33 7.16 11.69
N ILE A 204 36.19 7.03 12.38
CA ILE A 204 35.68 8.11 13.25
C ILE A 204 36.61 8.42 14.44
N GLU A 205 37.35 7.43 14.94
CA GLU A 205 38.31 7.62 16.03
C GLU A 205 39.53 8.41 15.57
N LEU A 206 40.02 8.12 14.37
CA LEU A 206 41.12 8.85 13.73
C LEU A 206 40.73 10.30 13.43
N LEU A 207 39.50 10.52 12.92
CA LEU A 207 38.99 11.88 12.72
C LEU A 207 38.88 12.66 14.03
N ARG A 208 38.58 12.00 15.16
CA ARG A 208 38.55 12.64 16.48
C ARG A 208 39.93 13.08 16.96
N THR A 209 40.98 12.32 16.66
CA THR A 209 42.38 12.65 17.00
C THR A 209 43.02 13.64 16.02
N GLY A 210 42.36 13.92 14.89
CA GLY A 210 42.84 14.85 13.87
C GLY A 210 43.59 14.17 12.72
N ASP A 211 43.64 12.84 12.70
CA ASP A 211 44.31 12.04 11.69
C ASP A 211 43.43 11.91 10.44
N VAL A 212 43.19 13.03 9.75
CA VAL A 212 42.22 13.09 8.64
C VAL A 212 42.76 12.48 7.34
N ALA A 213 44.02 12.76 6.99
CA ALA A 213 44.61 12.30 5.73
C ALA A 213 44.52 10.77 5.51
N PRO A 214 44.91 9.89 6.45
CA PRO A 214 44.79 8.44 6.24
C PRO A 214 43.34 7.98 6.06
N VAL A 215 42.39 8.64 6.74
CA VAL A 215 40.96 8.33 6.61
C VAL A 215 40.44 8.68 5.21
N ILE A 216 40.90 9.77 4.61
CA ILE A 216 40.55 10.15 3.23
C ILE A 216 41.11 9.16 2.22
N GLU A 217 42.38 8.77 2.34
CA GLU A 217 43.00 7.75 1.48
C GLU A 217 42.25 6.42 1.56
N ALA A 218 41.84 6.02 2.77
CA ALA A 218 40.98 4.87 2.98
C ALA A 218 39.62 5.01 2.27
N ALA A 219 38.96 6.16 2.40
CA ALA A 219 37.68 6.43 1.76
C ALA A 219 37.75 6.36 0.22
N ILE A 220 38.80 6.91 -0.39
CA ILE A 220 39.00 6.85 -1.85
C ILE A 220 39.05 5.39 -2.31
N ARG A 221 39.87 4.56 -1.67
CA ARG A 221 40.02 3.13 -2.01
C ARG A 221 38.75 2.32 -1.75
N HIS A 222 37.94 2.72 -0.77
CA HIS A 222 36.64 2.11 -0.52
C HIS A 222 35.66 2.40 -1.66
N GLY A 223 35.63 3.63 -2.18
CA GLY A 223 34.79 4.02 -3.31
C GLY A 223 35.08 3.21 -4.58
N GLU A 224 36.35 2.91 -4.83
CA GLU A 224 36.80 2.10 -5.98
C GLU A 224 36.34 0.64 -5.93
N GLN A 225 36.11 0.08 -4.74
CA GLN A 225 35.70 -1.33 -4.56
C GLN A 225 34.19 -1.53 -4.57
N GLY A 226 33.40 -0.45 -4.45
CA GLY A 226 31.93 -0.49 -4.39
C GLY A 226 31.22 -0.04 -5.67
N ALA A 227 31.96 0.37 -6.71
CA ALA A 227 31.43 0.87 -7.99
C ALA A 227 31.25 -0.24 -9.04
#